data_AF-X0YL42-F1
#
_entry.id   AF-X0YL42-F1
#
_cell.length_a   1.000
_cell.length_b   1.000
_cell.length_c   1.000
_cell.angle_alpha   90.00
_cell.angle_beta   90.00
_cell.angle_gamma   90.00
#
_symmetry.space_group_name_H-M   'P 1'
#
loop_
_entity.id
_entity.type
_entity.pdbx_description
1 polymer ?
#
loop_
_entity_poly.entity_id
_entity_poly.type
_entity_poly.pdbx_seq_one_letter_code
_entity_poly.pdbx_strand_id
1 'polypeptide(L)'
;AGLSSENIVLTAEEEEIGSCILYNINRKKIKEILKIPEELHIDSMIALGYKAEQPVVENLKDSVKYWRDENGVLHVPKRKLEDIIHVNHF
;
A
#
# COMPACT_ATOMS: atom_id res chain seq x y z
N ALA A 1 -10.70 2.35 -7.58
CA ALA A 1 -9.55 2.28 -8.50
C ALA A 1 -8.54 1.15 -8.20
N GLY A 2 -8.86 0.16 -7.35
CA GLY A 2 -7.87 -0.80 -6.83
C GLY A 2 -7.06 -1.58 -7.87
N LEU A 3 -7.71 -2.17 -8.88
CA LEU A 3 -7.01 -2.93 -9.94
C LEU A 3 -6.02 -2.04 -10.72
N SER A 4 -6.42 -0.80 -11.01
CA SER A 4 -5.55 0.17 -11.69
C SER A 4 -4.37 0.57 -10.82
N SER A 5 -4.61 0.81 -9.52
CA SER A 5 -3.55 1.13 -8.57
C SER A 5 -2.54 -0.01 -8.42
N GLU A 6 -3.02 -1.25 -8.36
CA GLU A 6 -2.15 -2.44 -8.29
C GLU A 6 -1.31 -2.60 -9.55
N ASN A 7 -1.88 -2.42 -10.75
CA ASN A 7 -1.09 -2.47 -11.98
C ASN A 7 0.02 -1.41 -12.02
N ILE A 8 -0.26 -0.20 -11.53
CA ILE A 8 0.76 0.86 -11.41
C ILE A 8 1.87 0.43 -10.44
N VAL A 9 1.51 -0.14 -9.28
CA VAL A 9 2.45 -0.62 -8.26
C VAL A 9 3.32 -1.77 -8.78
N LEU A 10 2.73 -2.75 -9.46
CA LEU A 10 3.45 -3.89 -10.03
C LEU A 10 4.40 -3.45 -11.16
N THR A 11 3.96 -2.53 -12.02
CA THR A 11 4.82 -1.98 -13.08
C THR A 11 5.96 -1.16 -12.47
N ALA A 12 5.69 -0.37 -11.42
CA ALA A 12 6.74 0.36 -10.72
C ALA A 12 7.78 -0.59 -10.12
N GLU A 13 7.35 -1.71 -9.52
CA GLU A 13 8.24 -2.72 -8.98
C GLU A 13 9.15 -3.34 -10.06
N GLU A 14 8.59 -3.66 -11.24
CA GLU A 14 9.33 -4.15 -12.41
C GLU A 14 10.42 -3.17 -12.87
N GLU A 15 10.12 -1.86 -12.81
CA GLU A 15 11.04 -0.77 -13.15
C GLU A 15 11.98 -0.38 -12.00
N GLU A 16 12.10 -1.20 -10.96
CA GLU A 16 12.91 -0.96 -9.75
C GLU A 16 12.50 0.30 -8.95
N ILE A 17 11.27 0.77 -9.12
CA ILE A 17 10.68 1.93 -8.42
C ILE A 17 9.83 1.44 -7.25
N GLY A 18 10.10 1.97 -6.06
CA GLY A 18 9.28 1.75 -4.88
C GLY A 18 7.96 2.53 -4.97
N SER A 19 6.89 1.96 -4.40
CA SER A 19 5.57 2.58 -4.43
C SER A 19 4.83 2.46 -3.10
N CYS A 20 3.92 3.41 -2.85
CA CYS A 20 3.03 3.38 -1.69
C CYS A 20 1.65 3.95 -2.05
N ILE A 21 0.61 3.12 -1.91
CA ILE A 21 -0.78 3.55 -2.06
C ILE A 21 -1.24 4.23 -0.77
N LEU A 22 -1.60 5.50 -0.87
CA LEU A 22 -2.00 6.35 0.25
C LEU A 22 -3.50 6.62 0.18
N TYR A 23 -4.22 6.17 1.21
CA TYR A 23 -5.67 6.37 1.35
C TYR A 23 -6.05 7.39 2.43
N ASN A 24 -5.22 7.50 3.47
CA ASN A 24 -5.35 8.51 4.52
C ASN A 24 -4.69 9.82 4.06
N ILE A 25 -5.41 10.58 3.24
CA ILE A 25 -4.92 11.79 2.58
C ILE A 25 -5.89 12.95 2.78
N ASN A 26 -5.37 14.18 2.80
CA ASN A 26 -6.19 15.39 2.85
C ASN A 26 -6.71 15.74 1.45
N ARG A 27 -7.81 15.09 1.06
CA ARG A 27 -8.42 15.25 -0.28
C ARG A 27 -8.75 16.71 -0.60
N LYS A 28 -9.28 17.47 0.36
CA LYS A 28 -9.61 18.90 0.17
C LYS A 28 -8.37 19.70 -0.22
N LYS A 29 -7.30 19.58 0.57
CA LYS A 29 -6.04 20.30 0.31
C LYS A 29 -5.40 19.87 -1.01
N ILE A 30 -5.49 18.58 -1.37
CA ILE A 30 -4.97 18.08 -2.65
C ILE A 30 -5.74 18.69 -3.83
N LYS A 31 -7.09 18.72 -3.77
CA LYS A 31 -7.91 19.36 -4.80
C LYS A 31 -7.54 20.83 -4.98
N GLU A 32 -7.36 21.56 -3.89
CA GLU A 32 -6.96 22.98 -3.92
C GLU A 32 -5.59 23.17 -4.60
N ILE A 33 -4.57 22.39 -4.22
CA ILE A 33 -3.20 22.51 -4.74
C ILE A 33 -3.13 22.14 -6.22
N LEU A 34 -3.75 21.02 -6.59
CA LEU A 34 -3.70 20.47 -7.95
C LEU A 34 -4.81 21.04 -8.86
N LYS A 35 -5.67 21.91 -8.33
CA LYS A 35 -6.82 22.52 -9.03
C LYS A 35 -7.74 21.47 -9.65
N ILE A 36 -8.01 20.39 -8.89
CA ILE A 36 -8.92 19.32 -9.32
C ILE A 36 -10.37 19.80 -9.15
N PRO A 37 -11.22 19.68 -10.19
CA PRO A 37 -12.64 20.04 -10.10
C PRO A 37 -13.36 19.33 -8.95
N GLU A 38 -14.34 20.02 -8.34
CA GLU A 38 -14.99 19.52 -7.11
C GLU A 38 -15.81 18.26 -7.38
N GLU A 39 -16.35 18.10 -8.58
CA GLU A 39 -17.10 16.93 -9.03
C GLU A 39 -16.26 15.65 -9.14
N LEU A 40 -14.93 15.77 -9.22
CA LEU A 40 -14.04 14.61 -9.29
C LEU A 40 -13.67 14.11 -7.90
N HIS A 41 -13.78 12.79 -7.71
CA HIS A 41 -13.37 12.12 -6.49
C HIS A 41 -11.92 11.64 -6.57
N ILE A 42 -11.11 11.96 -5.56
CA ILE A 42 -9.77 11.41 -5.40
C ILE A 42 -9.91 10.08 -4.62
N ASP A 43 -9.78 8.96 -5.33
CA ASP A 43 -9.80 7.60 -4.78
C ASP A 43 -8.60 7.39 -3.85
N SER A 44 -7.39 7.47 -4.42
CA SER A 44 -6.11 7.23 -3.75
C SER A 44 -5.00 8.09 -4.37
N MET A 45 -3.87 8.17 -3.67
CA MET A 45 -2.62 8.77 -4.18
C MET A 45 -1.54 7.69 -4.17
N ILE A 46 -0.71 7.63 -5.20
CA ILE A 46 0.41 6.67 -5.28
C ILE A 46 1.70 7.45 -5.24
N ALA A 47 2.47 7.28 -4.16
CA ALA A 47 3.82 7.83 -4.08
C ALA A 47 4.77 6.88 -4.83
N LEU A 48 5.67 7.42 -5.64
CA LEU A 48 6.68 6.68 -6.40
C LEU A 48 8.06 7.27 -6.10
N GLY A 49 9.08 6.42 -6.01
CA GLY A 49 10.46 6.85 -5.82
C GLY A 49 11.43 5.68 -5.75
N TYR A 50 12.73 5.99 -5.84
CA TYR A 50 13.76 4.96 -5.69
C TYR A 50 13.74 4.37 -4.28
N LYS A 51 13.83 3.04 -4.20
CA LYS A 51 13.74 2.29 -2.95
C LYS A 51 14.94 2.64 -2.05
N ALA A 52 14.67 3.05 -0.82
CA ALA A 52 15.67 3.34 0.21
C ALA A 52 15.52 2.45 1.45
N GLU A 53 14.56 1.53 1.45
CA GLU A 53 14.29 0.56 2.51
C GLU A 53 14.02 -0.83 1.93
N GLN A 54 14.18 -1.86 2.76
CA GLN A 54 13.99 -3.27 2.39
C GLN A 54 13.00 -3.92 3.37
N PRO A 55 11.68 -3.71 3.20
CA PRO A 55 10.68 -4.27 4.09
C PRO A 55 10.63 -5.80 3.96
N VAL A 56 10.33 -6.49 5.07
CA VAL A 56 10.21 -7.95 5.12
C VAL A 56 8.80 -8.39 5.50
N VAL A 57 8.35 -9.48 4.90
CA VAL A 57 7.05 -10.09 5.20
C VAL A 57 7.22 -11.11 6.32
N GLU A 58 6.35 -11.02 7.32
CA GLU A 58 6.29 -11.93 8.47
C GLU A 58 4.96 -12.68 8.48
N ASN A 59 4.96 -13.92 8.99
CA ASN A 59 3.69 -14.59 9.28
C ASN A 59 2.97 -13.86 10.42
N LEU A 60 1.69 -13.57 10.20
CA LEU A 60 0.83 -12.99 11.23
C LEU A 60 0.75 -13.93 12.44
N LYS A 61 1.02 -13.37 13.62
CA LYS A 61 0.81 -14.03 14.91
C LYS A 61 -0.41 -13.40 15.59
N ASP A 62 -0.20 -12.23 16.18
CA ASP A 62 -1.22 -11.60 17.05
C ASP A 62 -1.80 -10.29 16.48
N SER A 63 -1.04 -9.56 15.65
CA SER A 63 -1.43 -8.22 15.19
C SER A 63 -0.98 -7.95 13.75
N VAL A 64 -1.87 -7.32 12.98
CA VAL A 64 -1.61 -6.88 11.59
C VAL A 64 -0.79 -5.58 11.53
N LYS A 65 -0.50 -4.96 12.67
CA LYS A 65 0.24 -3.70 12.74
C LYS A 65 1.71 -3.94 12.37
N TYR A 66 2.19 -3.23 11.34
CA TYR A 66 3.60 -3.22 10.98
C TYR A 66 4.44 -2.50 12.05
N TRP A 67 5.71 -2.86 12.13
CA TRP A 67 6.67 -2.31 13.10
C TRP A 67 8.07 -2.26 12.49
N ARG A 68 8.96 -1.47 13.08
CA ARG A 68 10.37 -1.39 12.69
C ARG A 68 11.25 -2.05 13.74
N ASP A 69 12.23 -2.83 13.31
CA ASP A 69 13.22 -3.43 14.20
C ASP A 69 14.31 -2.42 14.61
N GLU A 70 15.27 -2.90 15.40
CA GLU A 70 16.42 -2.10 15.85
C GLU A 70 17.33 -1.62 14.70
N ASN A 71 17.28 -2.28 13.54
CA ASN A 71 18.02 -1.93 12.33
C ASN A 71 17.20 -1.03 11.39
N GLY A 72 15.96 -0.67 11.76
CA GLY A 72 15.06 0.15 10.97
C GLY A 72 14.30 -0.59 9.86
N VAL A 73 14.43 -1.92 9.77
CA VAL A 73 13.72 -2.77 8.79
C VAL A 73 12.24 -2.79 9.13
N LEU A 74 11.38 -2.58 8.13
CA LEU A 74 9.93 -2.62 8.30
C LEU A 74 9.44 -4.07 8.19
N HIS A 75 8.93 -4.61 9.30
CA HIS A 75 8.29 -5.92 9.33
C HIS A 75 6.79 -5.78 9.09
N VAL A 76 6.28 -6.52 8.11
CA VAL A 76 4.88 -6.48 7.68
C VAL A 76 4.21 -7.84 7.92
N PRO A 77 3.39 -7.97 8.98
CA PRO A 77 2.67 -9.19 9.26
C PRO A 77 1.59 -9.48 8.20
N LYS A 78 1.60 -10.68 7.61
CA LYS A 78 0.62 -11.16 6.62
C LYS A 78 0.00 -12.48 7.06
N ARG A 79 -1.32 -12.63 6.84
CA ARG A 79 -2.04 -13.88 7.07
C ARG A 79 -1.46 -14.97 6.18
N LYS A 80 -1.44 -16.21 6.65
CA LYS A 80 -1.05 -17.33 5.80
C LYS A 80 -2.17 -17.64 4.82
N LEU A 81 -1.81 -18.34 3.75
CA LEU A 81 -2.77 -18.75 2.72
C LEU A 81 -3.87 -19.66 3.30
N GLU A 82 -3.49 -20.60 4.19
CA GLU A 82 -4.41 -21.51 4.88
C GLU A 82 -5.47 -20.78 5.74
N ASP A 83 -5.16 -19.57 6.21
CA ASP A 83 -6.08 -18.76 7.02
C ASP A 83 -7.09 -17.97 6.19
N ILE A 84 -6.91 -17.90 4.85
CA ILE A 84 -7.74 -17.08 3.95
C ILE A 84 -8.39 -17.89 2.82
N ILE A 85 -8.03 -19.17 2.67
CA ILE A 85 -8.68 -20.08 1.73
C ILE A 85 -9.87 -20.75 2.42
N HIS A 86 -11.00 -20.68 1.75
CA HIS A 86 -12.28 -21.24 2.20
C HIS A 86 -12.88 -22.08 1.08
N VAL A 87 -13.45 -23.25 1.42
CA VAL A 87 -14.13 -24.13 0.45
C VAL A 87 -15.55 -24.35 0.93
N ASN A 88 -16.53 -23.80 0.21
CA ASN A 88 -17.97 -23.89 0.48
C ASN A 88 -18.48 -23.23 1.79
N HIS A 89 -17.61 -22.77 2.69
CA HIS A 89 -17.97 -22.11 3.95
C HIS A 89 -16.87 -21.17 4.44
N PHE A 90 -17.26 -20.09 5.14
CA PHE A 90 -16.35 -19.14 5.78
C PHE A 90 -15.95 -19.59 7.18
#